data_AF-A0A930NP76-F1
#
_entry.id   AF-A0A930NP76-F1
#
_cell.length_a   1.000
_cell.length_b   1.000
_cell.length_c   1.000
_cell.angle_alpha   90.00
_cell.angle_beta   90.00
_cell.angle_gamma   90.00
#
_symmetry.space_group_name_H-M   'P 1'
#
loop_
_entity.id
_entity.type
_entity.pdbx_description
1 polymer ?
#
loop_
_entity_poly.entity_id
_entity_poly.type
_entity_poly.pdbx_seq_one_letter_code
_entity_poly.pdbx_strand_id
1 'polypeptide(L)' 'MKVAIVGASGAVGQEFLRILAERNFPMDDLVLFGSERSAGKKYTFKGKEYEVKLLQHNDD' A
#
# COMPACT_ATOMS: atom_id res chain seq x y z
N MET A 1 -10.96 -0.18 -10.51
CA MET A 1 -9.61 0.41 -10.60
C MET A 1 -8.68 -0.22 -9.56
N LYS A 2 -7.47 -0.65 -9.93
CA LYS A 2 -6.43 -1.11 -8.97
C LYS A 2 -5.50 0.05 -8.60
N VAL A 3 -5.14 0.16 -7.33
CA VAL A 3 -4.25 1.22 -6.82
C VAL A 3 -2.99 0.57 -6.25
N ALA A 4 -1.82 1.07 -6.65
CA ALA A 4 -0.54 0.70 -6.08
C ALA A 4 0.06 1.87 -5.30
N ILE A 5 0.58 1.61 -4.09
CA ILE A 5 1.30 2.60 -3.28
C ILE A 5 2.75 2.15 -3.13
N VAL A 6 3.67 2.88 -3.74
CA VAL A 6 5.11 2.68 -3.56
C VAL A 6 5.60 3.50 -2.37
N GLY A 7 6.33 2.86 -1.46
CA GLY A 7 6.76 3.49 -0.21
C GLY A 7 5.70 3.47 0.88
N ALA A 8 4.80 2.47 0.86
CA ALA A 8 3.69 2.35 1.79
C ALA A 8 4.11 2.42 3.27
N SER A 9 5.31 1.95 3.61
CA SER A 9 5.84 1.97 4.98
C SER A 9 6.41 3.31 5.45
N GLY A 10 6.52 4.32 4.56
CA GLY A 10 7.02 5.65 4.89
C GLY A 10 5.92 6.56 5.47
N ALA A 11 6.29 7.69 6.05
CA ALA A 11 5.34 8.63 6.64
C ALA A 11 4.26 9.09 5.65
N VAL A 12 4.67 9.42 4.41
CA VAL A 12 3.74 9.81 3.35
C VAL A 12 2.83 8.65 2.95
N GLY A 13 3.37 7.43 2.80
CA GLY A 13 2.57 6.26 2.42
C GLY A 13 1.51 5.89 3.45
N GLN A 14 1.85 5.98 4.74
CA GLN A 14 0.90 5.75 5.83
C GLN A 14 -0.21 6.81 5.86
N GLU A 15 0.16 8.07 5.67
CA GLU A 15 -0.82 9.17 5.60
C GLU A 15 -1.75 9.02 4.40
N PHE A 16 -1.21 8.55 3.27
CA PHE A 16 -2.01 8.29 2.08
C PHE A 16 -3.03 7.18 2.31
N LEU A 17 -2.64 6.08 2.97
CA LEU A 17 -3.58 5.03 3.38
C LEU A 17 -4.68 5.56 4.29
N ARG A 18 -4.34 6.42 5.26
CA ARG A 18 -5.32 7.05 6.16
C ARG A 18 -6.34 7.87 5.36
N ILE A 19 -5.88 8.74 4.46
CA ILE A 19 -6.75 9.60 3.64
C ILE A 19 -7.63 8.76 2.71
N LEU A 20 -7.10 7.72 2.07
CA LEU A 20 -7.89 6.83 1.20
C LEU A 20 -9.01 6.12 1.97
N ALA A 21 -8.74 5.73 3.23
CA ALA A 21 -9.75 5.14 4.10
C ALA A 21 -10.83 6.17 4.48
N GLU A 22 -10.43 7.36 4.95
CA GLU A 22 -11.33 8.43 5.39
C GLU A 22 -12.24 8.93 4.27
N ARG A 23 -11.70 9.06 3.06
CA ARG A 23 -12.44 9.54 1.89
C ARG A 23 -13.29 8.45 1.24
N ASN A 24 -13.22 7.21 1.75
CA ASN A 24 -13.82 6.05 1.11
C ASN A 24 -13.52 5.99 -0.40
N PHE A 25 -12.25 6.21 -0.75
CA PHE A 25 -11.83 6.32 -2.14
C PHE A 25 -12.25 5.06 -2.94
N PRO A 26 -12.90 5.22 -4.11
CA PRO A 26 -13.38 4.09 -4.89
C PRO A 26 -12.20 3.38 -5.57
N MET A 27 -11.96 2.13 -5.16
CA MET A 27 -10.98 1.23 -5.79
C MET A 27 -11.39 -0.23 -5.58
N ASP A 28 -10.96 -1.09 -6.49
CA ASP A 28 -11.28 -2.53 -6.47
C ASP A 28 -10.23 -3.30 -5.65
N ASP A 29 -8.98 -2.85 -5.72
CA ASP A 29 -7.85 -3.51 -5.06
C ASP A 29 -6.73 -2.53 -4.70
N LEU A 30 -5.95 -2.89 -3.69
CA LEU A 30 -4.82 -2.13 -3.17
C LEU A 30 -3.58 -3.02 -3.12
N VAL A 31 -2.49 -2.54 -3.71
CA VAL A 31 -1.18 -3.20 -3.68
C VAL A 31 -0.18 -2.27 -3.01
N LEU A 32 0.58 -2.79 -2.05
CA LEU A 32 1.61 -2.03 -1.35
C LEU A 32 2.99 -2.48 -1.82
N PHE A 33 3.85 -1.52 -2.15
CA PHE A 33 5.23 -1.76 -2.55
C PHE A 33 6.20 -1.01 -1.63
N GLY A 34 7.39 -1.57 -1.46
CA GLY A 34 8.45 -1.03 -0.62
C GLY A 34 9.84 -1.48 -1.04
N SER A 35 10.85 -1.04 -0.28
CA SER A 35 12.20 -1.55 -0.45
C SER A 35 12.38 -2.89 0.26
N GLU A 36 13.53 -3.53 0.08
CA GLU A 36 13.88 -4.80 0.77
C GLU A 36 13.68 -4.71 2.28
N ARG A 37 13.95 -3.55 2.88
CA ARG A 37 13.77 -3.31 4.33
C ARG A 37 12.31 -3.37 4.78
N SER A 38 11.36 -3.08 3.90
CA SER A 38 9.94 -3.05 4.23
C SER A 38 9.11 -4.14 3.59
N ALA A 39 9.65 -4.88 2.63
CA ALA A 39 9.02 -6.07 2.08
C ALA A 39 8.64 -7.07 3.20
N GLY A 40 7.48 -7.70 3.08
CA GLY A 40 6.93 -8.62 4.08
C GLY A 40 6.24 -7.96 5.27
N LYS A 41 6.36 -6.63 5.45
CA LYS A 41 5.57 -5.91 6.46
C LYS A 41 4.09 -5.94 6.08
N LYS A 42 3.24 -6.02 7.10
CA LYS A 42 1.79 -6.11 6.94
C LYS A 42 1.11 -4.87 7.52
N TYR A 43 0.14 -4.35 6.79
CA TYR A 43 -0.67 -3.21 7.18
C TYR A 43 -2.16 -3.54 7.03
N THR A 44 -2.94 -3.18 8.03
CA THR A 44 -4.39 -3.32 7.97
C THR A 44 -5.00 -2.09 7.32
N PHE A 45 -5.75 -2.29 6.24
CA PHE A 45 -6.52 -1.25 5.57
C PHE A 45 -7.96 -1.73 5.40
N LYS A 46 -8.92 -0.98 5.97
CA LYS A 46 -10.36 -1.32 5.99
C LYS A 46 -10.65 -2.76 6.44
N GLY A 47 -9.96 -3.22 7.49
CA GLY A 47 -10.15 -4.55 8.07
C GLY A 47 -9.52 -5.72 7.29
N LYS A 48 -8.86 -5.45 6.15
CA LYS A 48 -8.08 -6.44 5.40
C LYS A 48 -6.58 -6.18 5.60
N GLU A 49 -5.80 -7.25 5.73
CA GLU A 49 -4.35 -7.18 5.82
C GLU A 49 -3.74 -7.14 4.41
N TYR A 50 -2.77 -6.25 4.23
CA TYR A 50 -2.00 -6.09 2.99
C TYR A 50 -0.52 -6.23 3.31
N GLU A 51 0.14 -7.15 2.61
CA GLU A 51 1.58 -7.33 2.69
C GLU A 51 2.28 -6.41 1.69
N VAL A 52 3.35 -5.77 2.14
CA VAL A 52 4.22 -4.94 1.30
C VAL A 52 5.08 -5.86 0.44
N LYS A 53 4.92 -5.75 -0.87
CA LYS A 53 5.78 -6.40 -1.86
C LYS A 53 7.09 -5.63 -2.02
N LEU A 54 8.17 -6.35 -2.29
CA LEU A 54 9.39 -5.74 -2.77
C LEU A 54 9.11 -5.11 -4.14
N LEU A 55 9.47 -3.85 -4.32
CA LEU A 55 9.42 -3.19 -5.62
C LEU A 55 10.58 -3.68 -6.50
N GLN A 56 10.24 -4.25 -7.65
CA GLN A 56 11.16 -4.76 -8.65
C GLN A 56 10.93 -4.08 -10.01
N HIS A 57 11.88 -4.28 -10.93
CA HIS A 57 11.72 -3.84 -12.31
C HIS A 57 10.67 -4.71 -13.00
N ASN A 58 9.76 -4.09 -13.77
CA ASN A 58 8.61 -4.74 -14.42
C ASN A 58 7.48 -5.21 -13.48
N ASP A 59 7.26 -4.49 -12.37
CA ASP A 59 6.14 -4.71 -11.44
C ASP A 59 4.86 -3.92 -11.80
N ASP A 60 4.85 -3.26 -12.98
CA ASP A 60 3.72 -2.54 -13.56
C ASP A 60 2.56 -3.43 -14.03
#